data_AF-A0AA35TN64-F1
#
_entry.id   AF-A0AA35TN64-F1
#
_cell.length_a   1.000
_cell.length_b   1.000
_cell.length_c   1.000
_cell.angle_alpha   90.00
_cell.angle_beta   90.00
_cell.angle_gamma   90.00
#
_symmetry.space_group_name_H-M   'P 1'
#
loop_
_entity.id
_entity.type
_entity.pdbx_description
1 polymer ?
#
loop_
_entity_poly.entity_id
_entity_poly.type
_entity_poly.pdbx_seq_one_letter_code
_entity_poly.pdbx_strand_id
1 'polypeptide(L)'
;MGGLRLAGEIPHGQVVSGVAVGRTRWCGSDVHHIFGSPPVTGPKSIPLYLLFVLIAVGSSGVEVNLIPFGADALLYKTSEELSSYFYWYYWGRNLGALAYILSFLVHGSTTHTALFSLSIAAALTLALSLSFICENWLSDDQERQNSPKLIWNILRCAFRAERPQARSAFSFTGEASRPQRLDLAKRQHGGKFHSEEVEDVKTFLRLLLLLFSIGGALTVYTGILEVMSIQFRHMSNHCSFTLNEWAFNVWTILVAIPIIDQFIYPILRQFAPNMLKRFGMSYVLLICSVGVLCLLEIVGHINDQQGDSAANCMFATANAKEHKCTHHEDHSVMPLSAYLILVPVIMASIAEIFLKVTALEFVYAAQSPHSMRGMMIGLFFWVEGIFSTLSAIVLFGFSYSLQWYSS
;
A
#
# COMPACT_ATOMS: atom_id res chain seq x y z
N MET A 1 -33.65 -73.74 26.91
CA MET A 1 -34.76 -72.75 26.80
C MET A 1 -34.11 -71.49 26.27
N GLY A 2 -34.26 -71.06 25.02
CA GLY A 2 -35.49 -70.97 24.23
C GLY A 2 -35.91 -69.50 24.20
N GLY A 3 -35.30 -68.68 23.33
CA GLY A 3 -35.98 -68.13 22.14
C GLY A 3 -36.36 -66.67 22.42
N LEU A 4 -36.55 -65.74 21.47
CA LEU A 4 -36.57 -65.74 19.99
C LEU A 4 -35.75 -64.51 19.50
N ARG A 5 -35.14 -64.43 18.29
CA ARG A 5 -35.71 -64.35 16.92
C ARG A 5 -36.73 -63.20 16.77
N LEU A 6 -36.83 -62.39 15.72
CA LEU A 6 -36.23 -62.20 14.36
C LEU A 6 -36.31 -60.65 14.06
N ALA A 7 -35.81 -60.02 12.99
CA ALA A 7 -35.10 -60.37 11.74
C ALA A 7 -34.14 -59.19 11.39
N GLY A 8 -33.51 -59.03 10.21
CA GLY A 8 -33.37 -59.87 9.02
C GLY A 8 -32.77 -59.05 7.85
N GLU A 9 -31.73 -59.61 7.19
CA GLU A 9 -31.29 -59.47 5.78
C GLU A 9 -31.09 -58.03 5.17
N ILE A 10 -29.93 -57.58 4.64
CA ILE A 10 -28.88 -58.17 3.74
C ILE A 10 -29.46 -58.47 2.33
N PRO A 11 -28.75 -58.36 1.16
CA PRO A 11 -27.36 -57.97 0.82
C PRO A 11 -27.32 -56.70 -0.10
N HIS A 12 -26.26 -56.23 -0.80
CA HIS A 12 -24.99 -56.76 -1.36
C HIS A 12 -23.91 -55.64 -1.31
N GLY A 13 -22.59 -55.85 -1.43
CA GLY A 13 -21.83 -57.07 -1.71
C GLY A 13 -20.80 -56.93 -2.85
N GLN A 14 -19.69 -56.22 -2.62
CA GLN A 14 -18.34 -56.43 -3.23
C GLN A 14 -17.31 -55.58 -2.41
N VAL A 15 -16.17 -56.04 -1.82
CA VAL A 15 -15.03 -56.89 -2.30
C VAL A 15 -14.10 -56.00 -3.16
N VAL A 16 -12.84 -55.62 -2.84
CA VAL A 16 -11.71 -56.17 -2.02
C VAL A 16 -10.75 -55.05 -1.51
N SER A 17 -10.06 -55.24 -0.35
CA SER A 17 -8.75 -54.67 0.10
C SER A 17 -8.48 -53.14 0.02
N GLY A 18 -7.77 -52.49 0.94
CA GLY A 18 -7.03 -52.93 2.15
C GLY A 18 -6.14 -51.80 2.67
N VAL A 19 -5.27 -52.08 3.64
CA VAL A 19 -4.37 -51.14 4.37
C VAL A 19 -5.11 -50.14 5.28
N ALA A 20 -4.99 -50.36 6.59
CA ALA A 20 -5.36 -49.39 7.60
C ALA A 20 -4.31 -48.27 7.68
N VAL A 21 -4.52 -47.18 6.93
CA VAL A 21 -3.75 -45.94 7.12
C VAL A 21 -4.27 -45.25 8.38
N GLY A 22 -3.35 -44.86 9.27
CA GLY A 22 -3.69 -44.19 10.52
C GLY A 22 -4.45 -42.88 10.30
N ARG A 23 -5.34 -42.52 11.24
CA ARG A 23 -6.04 -41.23 11.22
C ARG A 23 -5.04 -40.07 11.34
N THR A 24 -4.60 -39.53 10.21
CA THR A 24 -4.03 -38.19 10.16
C THR A 24 -5.15 -37.19 10.43
N ARG A 25 -4.93 -36.35 11.44
CA ARG A 25 -5.89 -35.32 11.87
C ARG A 25 -5.72 -34.13 10.94
N TRP A 26 -6.76 -33.78 10.18
CA TRP A 26 -6.70 -32.72 9.19
C TRP A 26 -6.47 -31.35 9.84
N CYS A 27 -5.34 -30.70 9.55
CA CYS A 27 -5.17 -29.26 9.77
C CYS A 27 -5.83 -28.52 8.60
N GLY A 28 -6.93 -27.82 8.87
CA GLY A 28 -7.70 -27.13 7.82
C GLY A 28 -8.60 -26.00 8.31
N SER A 29 -8.32 -25.42 9.49
CA SER A 29 -9.24 -24.44 10.12
C SER A 29 -8.69 -23.01 10.25
N ASP A 30 -7.37 -22.80 10.32
CA ASP A 30 -6.81 -21.58 10.92
C ASP A 30 -6.02 -20.67 9.94
N VAL A 31 -6.50 -20.53 8.71
CA VAL A 31 -6.02 -19.53 7.72
C VAL A 31 -6.48 -18.10 8.08
N HIS A 32 -7.30 -17.94 9.12
CA HIS A 32 -7.97 -16.69 9.51
C HIS A 32 -7.09 -15.62 10.18
N HIS A 33 -5.77 -15.83 10.31
CA HIS A 33 -4.89 -14.92 11.06
C HIS A 33 -4.06 -13.94 10.22
N ILE A 34 -4.04 -14.07 8.89
CA ILE A 34 -3.29 -13.14 8.00
C ILE A 34 -4.11 -11.88 7.68
N PHE A 35 -5.44 -12.01 7.59
CA PHE A 35 -6.36 -10.88 7.48
C PHE A 35 -7.21 -10.84 8.76
N GLY A 36 -7.19 -9.70 9.46
CA GLY A 36 -7.71 -9.59 10.83
C GLY A 36 -9.16 -10.06 10.98
N SER A 37 -9.36 -11.00 11.91
CA SER A 37 -10.62 -11.68 12.27
C SER A 37 -11.27 -12.51 11.15
N PRO A 38 -11.92 -13.64 11.47
CA PRO A 38 -12.67 -14.40 10.47
C PRO A 38 -13.72 -13.49 9.82
N PRO A 39 -13.95 -13.59 8.49
CA PRO A 39 -14.93 -12.76 7.81
C PRO A 39 -16.27 -12.93 8.51
N VAL A 40 -16.91 -11.83 8.87
CA VAL A 40 -18.15 -11.88 9.64
C VAL A 40 -19.25 -12.45 8.74
N THR A 41 -19.45 -13.77 8.77
CA THR A 41 -20.42 -14.47 7.92
C THR A 41 -21.79 -14.45 8.58
N GLY A 42 -22.66 -13.55 8.15
CA GLY A 42 -24.05 -13.48 8.59
C GLY A 42 -24.74 -12.18 8.18
N PRO A 43 -26.08 -12.09 8.28
CA PRO A 43 -26.84 -10.92 7.80
C PRO A 43 -26.50 -9.62 8.54
N LYS A 44 -25.93 -9.70 9.75
CA LYS A 44 -25.46 -8.53 10.53
C LYS A 44 -24.13 -7.94 10.04
N SER A 45 -23.44 -8.57 9.09
CA SER A 45 -22.17 -8.08 8.54
C SER A 45 -22.34 -7.06 7.42
N ILE A 46 -23.43 -7.11 6.66
CA ILE A 46 -23.76 -6.17 5.59
C ILE A 46 -23.67 -4.71 6.06
N PRO A 47 -24.29 -4.28 7.19
CA PRO A 47 -24.13 -2.90 7.68
C PRO A 47 -22.71 -2.56 8.14
N LEU A 48 -21.93 -3.54 8.62
CA LEU A 48 -20.52 -3.32 8.97
C LEU A 48 -19.66 -3.07 7.73
N TYR A 49 -19.81 -3.90 6.69
CA TYR A 49 -19.09 -3.68 5.42
C TYR A 49 -19.48 -2.35 4.76
N LEU A 50 -20.76 -1.98 4.78
CA LEU A 50 -21.21 -0.66 4.31
C LEU A 50 -20.58 0.49 5.11
N LEU A 51 -20.50 0.37 6.44
CA LEU A 51 -19.84 1.36 7.29
C LEU A 51 -18.34 1.48 6.98
N PHE A 52 -17.63 0.36 6.81
CA PHE A 52 -16.22 0.37 6.40
C PHE A 52 -16.00 1.04 5.04
N VAL A 53 -16.86 0.76 4.05
CA VAL A 53 -16.81 1.44 2.74
C VAL A 53 -17.04 2.94 2.88
N LEU A 54 -18.02 3.37 3.69
CA LEU A 54 -18.28 4.79 3.93
C LEU A 54 -17.09 5.50 4.61
N ILE A 55 -16.47 4.87 5.61
CA ILE A 55 -15.27 5.40 6.28
C ILE A 55 -14.10 5.51 5.29
N ALA A 56 -13.87 4.47 4.49
CA ALA A 56 -12.78 4.45 3.50
C ALA A 56 -12.97 5.48 2.37
N VAL A 57 -14.20 5.67 1.88
CA VAL A 57 -14.54 6.71 0.91
C VAL A 57 -14.41 8.11 1.53
N GLY A 58 -14.78 8.28 2.80
CA GLY A 58 -14.60 9.53 3.54
C GLY A 58 -13.13 9.90 3.73
N SER A 59 -12.30 8.98 4.24
CA SER A 59 -10.87 9.23 4.49
C SER A 59 -10.08 9.49 3.21
N SER A 60 -10.27 8.67 2.18
CA SER A 60 -9.64 8.88 0.87
C SER A 60 -10.12 10.17 0.20
N GLY A 61 -11.40 10.52 0.35
CA GLY A 61 -11.95 11.80 -0.11
C GLY A 61 -11.28 13.01 0.56
N VAL A 62 -10.93 12.92 1.84
CA VAL A 62 -10.15 13.98 2.53
C VAL A 62 -8.72 14.02 2.02
N GLU A 63 -8.00 12.89 1.98
CA GLU A 63 -6.59 12.86 1.57
C GLU A 63 -6.37 13.39 0.14
N VAL A 64 -7.20 12.98 -0.82
CA VAL A 64 -7.06 13.37 -2.24
C VAL A 64 -7.34 14.84 -2.48
N ASN A 65 -8.12 15.51 -1.62
CA ASN A 65 -8.40 16.96 -1.71
C ASN A 65 -7.46 17.81 -0.85
N LEU A 66 -7.00 17.30 0.30
CA LEU A 66 -6.13 18.04 1.23
C LEU A 66 -4.74 18.31 0.65
N ILE A 67 -4.15 17.32 -0.05
CA ILE A 67 -2.83 17.44 -0.67
C ILE A 67 -2.81 18.54 -1.75
N PRO A 68 -3.67 18.53 -2.79
CA PRO A 68 -3.65 19.59 -3.79
C PRO A 68 -4.07 20.94 -3.21
N PHE A 69 -4.97 20.99 -2.21
CA PHE A 69 -5.35 22.26 -1.56
C PHE A 69 -4.17 22.93 -0.85
N GLY A 70 -3.43 22.18 -0.01
CA GLY A 70 -2.26 22.72 0.68
C GLY A 70 -1.08 23.03 -0.23
N ALA A 71 -0.94 22.27 -1.33
CA ALA A 71 0.09 22.51 -2.34
C ALA A 71 -0.26 23.68 -3.28
N ASP A 72 -1.55 23.89 -3.61
CA ASP A 72 -2.03 25.03 -4.41
C ASP A 72 -1.73 26.36 -3.69
N ALA A 73 -1.86 26.39 -2.36
CA ALA A 73 -1.46 27.54 -1.52
C ALA A 73 0.06 27.87 -1.56
N LEU A 74 0.88 26.98 -2.12
CA LEU A 74 2.34 27.13 -2.25
C LEU A 74 2.81 27.24 -3.71
N LEU A 75 1.90 27.31 -4.68
CA LEU A 75 2.24 27.31 -6.12
C LEU A 75 3.19 28.41 -6.58
N TYR A 76 3.09 29.59 -5.97
CA TYR A 76 3.90 30.77 -6.32
C TYR A 76 5.19 30.87 -5.49
N LYS A 77 5.49 29.85 -4.68
CA LYS A 77 6.64 29.82 -3.78
C LYS A 77 7.81 29.02 -4.36
N THR A 78 8.88 28.93 -3.58
CA THR A 78 10.06 28.15 -3.97
C THR A 78 9.75 26.65 -4.06
N SER A 79 10.42 25.94 -4.96
CA SER A 79 10.35 24.48 -5.06
C SER A 79 10.77 23.77 -3.76
N GLU A 80 11.51 24.47 -2.89
CA GLU A 80 11.97 23.98 -1.59
C GLU A 80 10.81 23.97 -0.57
N GLU A 81 10.05 25.06 -0.47
CA GLU A 81 8.84 25.11 0.38
C GLU A 81 7.78 24.10 -0.06
N LEU A 82 7.59 23.90 -1.37
CA LEU A 82 6.69 22.89 -1.91
C LEU A 82 7.15 21.45 -1.60
N SER A 83 8.46 21.19 -1.64
CA SER A 83 9.03 19.89 -1.23
C SER A 83 8.83 19.64 0.26
N SER A 84 9.13 20.64 1.09
CA SER A 84 9.00 20.56 2.54
C SER A 84 7.54 20.34 2.96
N TYR A 85 6.57 20.96 2.27
CA TYR A 85 5.14 20.66 2.47
C TYR A 85 4.82 19.17 2.35
N PHE A 86 5.32 18.47 1.32
CA PHE A 86 5.06 17.03 1.18
C PHE A 86 5.73 16.20 2.29
N TYR A 87 6.93 16.57 2.75
CA TYR A 87 7.57 15.97 3.92
C TYR A 87 6.72 16.15 5.18
N TRP A 88 6.30 17.38 5.50
CA TRP A 88 5.52 17.70 6.70
C TRP A 88 4.08 17.15 6.65
N TYR A 89 3.45 17.10 5.49
CA TYR A 89 2.18 16.37 5.27
C TYR A 89 2.34 14.89 5.64
N TYR A 90 3.39 14.25 5.14
CA TYR A 90 3.63 12.83 5.38
C TYR A 90 4.03 12.53 6.84
N TRP A 91 4.70 13.48 7.51
CA TRP A 91 4.94 13.45 8.96
C TRP A 91 3.64 13.54 9.76
N GLY A 92 2.77 14.50 9.42
CA GLY A 92 1.47 14.66 10.07
C GLY A 92 0.56 13.43 9.93
N ARG A 93 0.58 12.77 8.76
CA ARG A 93 -0.11 11.50 8.54
C ARG A 93 0.37 10.41 9.52
N ASN A 94 1.69 10.27 9.69
CA ASN A 94 2.28 9.30 10.61
C ASN A 94 2.05 9.66 12.08
N LEU A 95 1.95 10.95 12.43
CA LEU A 95 1.59 11.38 13.78
C LEU A 95 0.18 10.93 14.16
N GLY A 96 -0.77 10.99 13.21
CA GLY A 96 -2.12 10.44 13.38
C GLY A 96 -2.12 8.93 13.61
N ALA A 97 -1.28 8.18 12.88
CA ALA A 97 -1.11 6.74 13.09
C ALA A 97 -0.52 6.42 14.47
N LEU A 98 0.48 7.20 14.94
CA LEU A 98 1.03 7.04 16.29
C LEU A 98 -0.02 7.31 17.37
N ALA A 99 -0.84 8.35 17.22
CA ALA A 99 -1.93 8.65 18.16
C ALA A 99 -2.96 7.51 18.25
N TYR A 100 -3.27 6.85 17.13
CA TYR A 100 -4.12 5.66 17.10
C TYR A 100 -3.48 4.48 17.86
N ILE A 101 -2.19 4.19 17.60
CA ILE A 101 -1.45 3.11 18.26
C ILE A 101 -1.35 3.36 19.78
N LEU A 102 -1.06 4.58 20.21
CA LEU A 102 -1.02 4.95 21.63
C LEU A 102 -2.40 4.81 22.29
N SER A 103 -3.47 5.21 21.59
CA SER A 103 -4.84 5.01 22.08
C SER A 103 -5.16 3.52 22.27
N PHE A 104 -4.71 2.65 21.37
CA PHE A 104 -4.85 1.20 21.50
C PHE A 104 -4.14 0.64 22.74
N LEU A 105 -2.89 1.05 22.96
CA LEU A 105 -2.09 0.63 24.12
C LEU A 105 -2.72 1.07 25.46
N VAL A 106 -3.37 2.23 25.50
CA VAL A 106 -4.05 2.74 26.72
C VAL A 106 -5.36 2.01 27.00
N HIS A 107 -6.18 1.76 25.98
CA HIS A 107 -7.54 1.23 26.17
C HIS A 107 -7.62 -0.30 26.15
N GLY A 108 -6.61 -1.00 25.62
CA GLY A 108 -6.57 -2.47 25.52
C GLY A 108 -7.71 -3.10 24.69
N SER A 109 -8.50 -2.28 23.99
CA SER A 109 -9.71 -2.68 23.30
C SER A 109 -9.90 -1.89 22.01
N THR A 110 -10.07 -2.62 20.91
CA THR A 110 -10.26 -2.07 19.56
C THR A 110 -11.48 -1.16 19.47
N THR A 111 -12.55 -1.44 20.21
CA THR A 111 -13.79 -0.65 20.15
C THR A 111 -13.64 0.73 20.79
N HIS A 112 -13.03 0.81 21.98
CA HIS A 112 -12.76 2.09 22.64
C HIS A 112 -11.76 2.94 21.84
N THR A 113 -10.73 2.32 21.28
CA THR A 113 -9.74 2.95 20.40
C THR A 113 -10.39 3.55 19.15
N ALA A 114 -11.26 2.78 18.48
CA ALA A 114 -11.98 3.23 17.30
C ALA A 114 -12.94 4.39 17.62
N LEU A 115 -13.70 4.30 18.72
CA LEU A 115 -14.61 5.38 19.14
C LEU A 115 -13.86 6.67 19.51
N PHE A 116 -12.72 6.57 20.20
CA PHE A 116 -11.89 7.71 20.57
C PHE A 116 -11.26 8.40 19.35
N SER A 117 -10.70 7.62 18.42
CA SER A 117 -10.13 8.17 17.18
C SER A 117 -11.20 8.79 16.26
N LEU A 118 -12.36 8.16 16.12
CA LEU A 118 -13.50 8.71 15.38
C LEU A 118 -14.05 9.99 15.99
N SER A 119 -14.12 10.11 17.33
CA SER A 119 -14.65 11.32 17.98
C SER A 119 -13.71 12.52 17.79
N ILE A 120 -12.40 12.33 17.85
CA ILE A 120 -11.40 13.37 17.55
C ILE A 120 -11.50 13.77 16.07
N ALA A 121 -11.57 12.80 15.14
CA ALA A 121 -11.70 13.09 13.72
C ALA A 121 -12.99 13.87 13.40
N ALA A 122 -14.12 13.49 14.00
CA ALA A 122 -15.39 14.19 13.86
C ALA A 122 -15.34 15.61 14.43
N ALA A 123 -14.70 15.82 15.59
CA ALA A 123 -14.55 17.15 16.18
C ALA A 123 -13.68 18.08 15.32
N LEU A 124 -12.55 17.58 14.79
CA LEU A 124 -11.64 18.35 13.95
C LEU A 124 -12.25 18.68 12.58
N THR A 125 -12.93 17.72 11.93
CA THR A 125 -13.61 17.98 10.65
C THR A 125 -14.80 18.94 10.82
N LEU A 126 -15.52 18.87 11.94
CA LEU A 126 -16.58 19.83 12.29
C LEU A 126 -16.00 21.23 12.56
N ALA A 127 -14.89 21.33 13.30
CA ALA A 127 -14.22 22.62 13.53
C ALA A 127 -13.71 23.25 12.22
N LEU A 128 -13.08 22.47 11.34
CA LEU A 128 -12.61 22.93 10.04
C LEU A 128 -13.78 23.36 9.15
N SER A 129 -14.82 22.55 9.00
CA SER A 129 -15.99 22.91 8.18
C SER A 129 -16.71 24.16 8.70
N LEU A 130 -16.83 24.34 10.03
CA LEU A 130 -17.33 25.58 10.60
C LEU A 130 -16.43 26.79 10.28
N SER A 131 -15.10 26.67 10.39
CA SER A 131 -14.19 27.77 10.06
C SER A 131 -14.30 28.20 8.58
N PHE A 132 -14.38 27.24 7.65
CA PHE A 132 -14.59 27.52 6.22
C PHE A 132 -15.94 28.20 5.93
N ILE A 133 -17.01 27.80 6.63
CA ILE A 133 -18.33 28.44 6.50
C ILE A 133 -18.34 29.86 7.09
N CYS A 134 -17.65 30.08 8.21
CA CYS A 134 -17.62 31.37 8.90
C CYS A 134 -16.77 32.43 8.17
N GLU A 135 -15.67 32.03 7.53
CA GLU A 135 -14.69 32.97 6.96
C GLU A 135 -14.76 33.14 5.43
N ASN A 136 -15.68 32.46 4.73
CA ASN A 136 -15.96 32.65 3.30
C ASN A 136 -14.76 32.47 2.32
N TRP A 137 -13.67 31.80 2.74
CA TRP A 137 -12.46 31.53 1.94
C TRP A 137 -12.66 30.73 0.64
N LEU A 138 -13.88 30.23 0.39
CA LEU A 138 -14.23 29.40 -0.77
C LEU A 138 -14.42 30.22 -2.07
N SER A 139 -13.63 31.28 -2.22
CA SER A 139 -13.69 32.28 -3.30
C SER A 139 -12.35 32.37 -4.02
N ASP A 140 -12.01 31.35 -4.83
CA ASP A 140 -10.98 31.47 -5.86
C ASP A 140 -11.35 30.70 -7.13
N ASP A 141 -11.08 31.30 -8.29
CA ASP A 141 -11.68 30.96 -9.58
C ASP A 141 -10.89 29.86 -10.33
N GLN A 142 -10.83 28.65 -9.77
CA GLN A 142 -10.44 27.48 -10.58
C GLN A 142 -11.58 27.09 -11.54
N GLU A 143 -11.38 27.36 -12.84
CA GLU A 143 -12.29 26.91 -13.90
C GLU A 143 -12.53 25.40 -13.82
N ARG A 144 -13.76 25.00 -13.48
CA ARG A 144 -14.19 23.60 -13.39
C ARG A 144 -14.32 22.93 -14.77
N GLN A 145 -13.21 22.72 -15.45
CA GLN A 145 -13.18 21.85 -16.61
C GLN A 145 -13.50 20.41 -16.18
N ASN A 146 -14.36 19.72 -16.93
CA ASN A 146 -14.70 18.31 -16.66
C ASN A 146 -13.59 17.39 -17.21
N SER A 147 -12.41 17.41 -16.58
CA SER A 147 -11.20 16.70 -16.99
C SER A 147 -11.39 15.24 -17.44
N PRO A 148 -12.13 14.36 -16.73
CA PRO A 148 -12.35 12.99 -17.20
C PRO A 148 -13.19 12.91 -18.49
N LYS A 149 -14.17 13.82 -18.67
CA LYS A 149 -14.95 13.90 -19.92
C LYS A 149 -14.09 14.42 -21.08
N LEU A 150 -13.18 15.37 -20.80
CA LEU A 150 -12.22 15.88 -21.78
C LEU A 150 -11.29 14.76 -22.28
N ILE A 151 -10.64 14.03 -21.35
CA ILE A 151 -9.78 12.87 -21.66
C ILE A 151 -10.53 11.85 -22.52
N TRP A 152 -11.72 11.43 -22.08
CA TRP A 152 -12.53 10.46 -22.82
C TRP A 152 -12.88 10.93 -24.24
N ASN A 153 -13.26 12.19 -24.39
CA ASN A 153 -13.62 12.75 -25.69
C ASN A 153 -12.41 12.90 -26.62
N ILE A 154 -11.25 13.31 -26.11
CA ILE A 154 -9.99 13.39 -26.87
C ILE A 154 -9.55 12.00 -27.32
N LEU A 155 -9.52 11.01 -26.41
CA LEU A 155 -9.22 9.61 -26.74
C LEU A 155 -10.19 9.06 -27.78
N ARG A 156 -11.50 9.24 -27.59
CA ARG A 156 -12.53 8.78 -28.54
C ARG A 156 -12.40 9.46 -29.90
N CYS A 157 -11.97 10.71 -29.96
CA CYS A 157 -11.68 11.42 -31.20
C CYS A 157 -10.44 10.85 -31.90
N ALA A 158 -9.34 10.68 -31.16
CA ALA A 158 -8.08 10.12 -31.64
C ALA A 158 -8.22 8.67 -32.16
N PHE A 159 -9.00 7.82 -31.47
CA PHE A 159 -9.26 6.44 -31.90
C PHE A 159 -10.21 6.32 -33.10
N ARG A 160 -11.04 7.33 -33.37
CA ARG A 160 -11.94 7.38 -34.54
C ARG A 160 -11.32 8.06 -35.76
N ALA A 161 -10.20 8.76 -35.60
CA ALA A 161 -9.50 9.42 -36.69
C ALA A 161 -8.58 8.42 -37.42
N GLU A 162 -9.00 7.95 -38.59
CA GLU A 162 -8.20 7.01 -39.39
C GLU A 162 -7.02 7.70 -40.10
N ARG A 163 -7.20 8.96 -40.51
CA ARG A 163 -6.20 9.79 -41.22
C ARG A 163 -6.40 11.27 -40.87
N PRO A 164 -5.33 12.11 -40.86
CA PRO A 164 -5.48 13.55 -40.71
C PRO A 164 -6.25 14.11 -41.92
N GLN A 165 -7.41 14.73 -41.67
CA GLN A 165 -8.33 15.18 -42.72
C GLN A 165 -7.99 16.56 -43.28
N ALA A 166 -7.20 17.37 -42.56
CA ALA A 166 -6.79 18.69 -43.01
C ALA A 166 -5.26 18.78 -43.16
N ARG A 167 -4.78 18.73 -44.40
CA ARG A 167 -3.44 19.22 -44.78
C ARG A 167 -3.57 20.66 -45.26
N SER A 168 -3.63 21.60 -44.32
CA SER A 168 -3.48 23.02 -44.65
C SER A 168 -2.06 23.26 -45.15
N ALA A 169 -1.88 23.85 -46.33
CA ALA A 169 -0.55 24.05 -46.92
C ALA A 169 0.37 24.98 -46.10
N PHE A 170 -0.17 25.64 -45.08
CA PHE A 170 0.52 26.59 -44.20
C PHE A 170 0.90 26.05 -42.82
N SER A 171 0.44 24.86 -42.42
CA SER A 171 0.82 24.25 -41.13
C SER A 171 2.15 23.48 -41.23
N PHE A 172 3.17 24.12 -41.82
CA PHE A 172 4.54 23.61 -41.89
C PHE A 172 5.36 24.05 -40.66
N THR A 173 4.84 23.78 -39.47
CA THR A 173 5.50 24.13 -38.20
C THR A 173 6.51 23.05 -37.81
N GLY A 174 7.71 23.12 -38.38
CA GLY A 174 9.01 22.71 -37.80
C GLY A 174 9.29 21.24 -37.44
N GLU A 175 8.31 20.45 -37.04
CA GLU A 175 8.54 19.11 -36.48
C GLU A 175 8.42 18.02 -37.55
N ALA A 176 9.57 17.51 -37.99
CA ALA A 176 9.70 16.41 -38.97
C ALA A 176 9.24 15.03 -38.45
N SER A 177 8.48 15.00 -37.36
CA SER A 177 8.02 13.78 -36.67
C SER A 177 6.66 13.34 -37.19
N ARG A 178 6.47 12.04 -37.42
CA ARG A 178 5.15 11.48 -37.74
C ARG A 178 4.20 11.75 -36.56
N PRO A 179 3.05 12.42 -36.76
CA PRO A 179 2.15 12.78 -35.66
C PRO A 179 1.67 11.52 -34.91
N GLN A 180 1.66 11.58 -33.58
CA GLN A 180 1.14 10.51 -32.73
C GLN A 180 -0.38 10.44 -32.88
N ARG A 181 -1.01 9.29 -32.57
CA ARG A 181 -2.46 9.15 -32.75
C ARG A 181 -3.28 10.19 -31.99
N LEU A 182 -2.82 10.65 -30.82
CA LEU A 182 -3.47 11.74 -30.08
C LEU A 182 -3.39 13.08 -30.81
N ASP A 183 -2.32 13.36 -31.57
CA ASP A 183 -2.17 14.62 -32.31
C ASP A 183 -3.26 14.81 -33.38
N LEU A 184 -3.90 13.73 -33.85
CA LEU A 184 -5.07 13.77 -34.74
C LEU A 184 -6.31 14.44 -34.11
N ALA A 185 -6.38 14.52 -32.78
CA ALA A 185 -7.46 15.22 -32.07
C ALA A 185 -7.29 16.75 -32.07
N LYS A 186 -6.09 17.27 -32.41
CA LYS A 186 -5.80 18.70 -32.52
C LYS A 186 -6.49 19.31 -33.73
N ARG A 187 -6.99 20.55 -33.61
CA ARG A 187 -7.54 21.33 -34.74
C ARG A 187 -6.59 21.42 -35.93
N GLN A 188 -5.28 21.51 -35.69
CA GLN A 188 -4.23 21.53 -36.74
C GLN A 188 -4.25 20.31 -37.68
N HIS A 189 -4.76 19.15 -37.23
CA HIS A 189 -4.84 17.92 -38.02
C HIS A 189 -6.27 17.57 -38.48
N GLY A 190 -7.24 18.47 -38.25
CA GLY A 190 -8.67 18.26 -38.53
C GLY A 190 -9.50 17.80 -37.33
N GLY A 191 -8.93 17.74 -36.12
CA GLY A 191 -9.64 17.42 -34.89
C GLY A 191 -10.42 18.62 -34.29
N LYS A 192 -11.04 18.41 -33.12
CA LYS A 192 -11.90 19.44 -32.48
C LYS A 192 -11.20 20.24 -31.37
N PHE A 193 -10.14 19.69 -30.79
CA PHE A 193 -9.54 20.16 -29.53
C PHE A 193 -8.35 21.09 -29.77
N HIS A 194 -8.06 21.93 -28.78
CA HIS A 194 -6.88 22.80 -28.79
C HIS A 194 -5.60 21.97 -28.62
N SER A 195 -4.47 22.55 -29.02
CA SER A 195 -3.15 21.89 -28.92
C SER A 195 -2.76 21.61 -27.47
N GLU A 196 -3.05 22.55 -26.57
CA GLU A 196 -2.80 22.46 -25.12
C GLU A 196 -3.57 21.28 -24.51
N GLU A 197 -4.90 21.23 -24.67
CA GLU A 197 -5.75 20.14 -24.16
C GLU A 197 -5.25 18.74 -24.58
N VAL A 198 -4.69 18.60 -25.79
CA VAL A 198 -4.18 17.32 -26.30
C VAL A 198 -2.79 16.98 -25.72
N GLU A 199 -1.90 17.96 -25.56
CA GLU A 199 -0.60 17.73 -24.89
C GLU A 199 -0.77 17.49 -23.39
N ASP A 200 -1.78 18.09 -22.74
CA ASP A 200 -2.14 17.82 -21.35
C ASP A 200 -2.57 16.36 -21.17
N VAL A 201 -3.49 15.86 -22.00
CA VAL A 201 -3.91 14.44 -21.98
C VAL A 201 -2.73 13.51 -22.28
N LYS A 202 -1.86 13.88 -23.22
CA LYS A 202 -0.66 13.10 -23.58
C LYS A 202 0.33 13.03 -22.40
N THR A 203 0.50 14.12 -21.66
CA THR A 203 1.34 14.21 -20.48
C THR A 203 0.74 13.40 -19.34
N PHE A 204 -0.55 13.58 -19.04
CA PHE A 204 -1.31 12.77 -18.09
C PHE A 204 -1.16 11.26 -18.35
N LEU A 205 -1.26 10.79 -19.61
CA LEU A 205 -1.10 9.38 -19.95
C LEU A 205 0.34 8.87 -19.76
N ARG A 206 1.36 9.70 -20.01
CA ARG A 206 2.76 9.35 -19.69
C ARG A 206 2.97 9.23 -18.18
N LEU A 207 2.39 10.14 -17.41
CA LEU A 207 2.45 10.12 -15.95
C LEU A 207 1.74 8.90 -15.36
N LEU A 208 0.60 8.49 -15.91
CA LEU A 208 -0.10 7.27 -15.50
C LEU A 208 0.76 6.01 -15.68
N LEU A 209 1.51 5.92 -16.78
CA LEU A 209 2.44 4.80 -17.01
C LEU A 209 3.63 4.81 -16.04
N LEU A 210 4.21 5.99 -15.79
CA LEU A 210 5.30 6.14 -14.82
C LEU A 210 4.83 5.83 -13.39
N LEU A 211 3.63 6.27 -13.02
CA LEU A 211 3.00 5.95 -11.74
C LEU A 211 2.83 4.45 -11.55
N PHE A 212 2.38 3.72 -12.57
CA PHE A 212 2.26 2.27 -12.51
C PHE A 212 3.64 1.57 -12.31
N SER A 213 4.73 2.15 -12.81
CA SER A 213 6.09 1.63 -12.56
C SER A 213 6.57 1.86 -11.13
N ILE A 214 6.14 2.96 -10.48
CA ILE A 214 6.38 3.23 -9.06
C ILE A 214 5.62 2.22 -8.18
N GLY A 215 4.44 1.76 -8.65
CA GLY A 215 3.64 0.73 -7.99
C GLY A 215 4.43 -0.53 -7.61
N GLY A 216 5.35 -0.99 -8.46
CA GLY A 216 6.19 -2.17 -8.14
C GLY A 216 7.06 -1.98 -6.89
N ALA A 217 7.55 -0.76 -6.63
CA ALA A 217 8.29 -0.45 -5.41
C ALA A 217 7.38 -0.44 -4.17
N LEU A 218 6.12 -0.01 -4.33
CA LEU A 218 5.11 -0.04 -3.28
C LEU A 218 4.77 -1.48 -2.87
N THR A 219 4.64 -2.42 -3.83
CA THR A 219 4.50 -3.86 -3.53
C THR A 219 5.68 -4.42 -2.75
N VAL A 220 6.92 -4.11 -3.16
CA VAL A 220 8.11 -4.58 -2.43
C VAL A 220 8.11 -4.04 -1.01
N TYR A 221 7.75 -2.77 -0.82
CA TYR A 221 7.66 -2.16 0.49
C TYR A 221 6.58 -2.78 1.39
N THR A 222 5.35 -2.97 0.90
CA THR A 222 4.29 -3.63 1.68
C THR A 222 4.66 -5.08 2.00
N GLY A 223 5.26 -5.79 1.04
CA GLY A 223 5.72 -7.16 1.22
C GLY A 223 6.82 -7.28 2.29
N ILE A 224 7.74 -6.32 2.36
CA ILE A 224 8.70 -6.23 3.47
C ILE A 224 7.97 -6.15 4.81
N LEU A 225 7.01 -5.23 4.99
CA LEU A 225 6.29 -5.10 6.26
C LEU A 225 5.50 -6.35 6.64
N GLU A 226 4.81 -6.95 5.67
CA GLU A 226 4.04 -8.20 5.87
C GLU A 226 4.97 -9.34 6.33
N VAL A 227 6.09 -9.57 5.62
CA VAL A 227 7.09 -10.57 6.00
C VAL A 227 7.73 -10.25 7.36
N MET A 228 7.98 -8.96 7.69
CA MET A 228 8.53 -8.57 8.99
C MET A 228 7.58 -8.88 10.14
N SER A 229 6.27 -8.66 9.98
CA SER A 229 5.29 -9.03 11.00
C SER A 229 5.35 -10.54 11.31
N ILE A 230 5.50 -11.38 10.27
CA ILE A 230 5.60 -12.83 10.40
C ILE A 230 6.93 -13.20 11.07
N GLN A 231 8.06 -12.75 10.52
CA GLN A 231 9.40 -13.04 11.05
C GLN A 231 9.55 -12.62 12.52
N PHE A 232 9.03 -11.46 12.89
CA PHE A 232 9.14 -10.92 14.25
C PHE A 232 8.53 -11.85 15.31
N ARG A 233 7.38 -12.46 14.99
CA ARG A 233 6.71 -13.43 15.88
C ARG A 233 7.46 -14.76 16.04
N HIS A 234 8.42 -15.05 15.17
CA HIS A 234 9.23 -16.28 15.20
C HIS A 234 10.66 -16.09 15.75
N MET A 235 11.08 -14.87 16.08
CA MET A 235 12.42 -14.57 16.60
C MET A 235 12.48 -14.54 18.14
N SER A 236 13.62 -14.89 18.71
CA SER A 236 13.85 -14.80 20.15
C SER A 236 13.75 -13.36 20.67
N ASN A 237 13.30 -13.22 21.92
CA ASN A 237 13.11 -11.94 22.62
C ASN A 237 12.02 -11.02 22.05
N HIS A 238 11.14 -11.50 21.15
CA HIS A 238 9.99 -10.72 20.67
C HIS A 238 9.06 -10.28 21.83
N CYS A 239 8.88 -11.10 22.87
CA CYS A 239 8.11 -10.72 24.06
C CYS A 239 8.76 -9.62 24.92
N SER A 240 10.05 -9.33 24.76
CA SER A 240 10.73 -8.23 25.47
C SER A 240 10.47 -6.87 24.79
N PHE A 241 9.94 -6.87 23.57
CA PHE A 241 9.54 -5.66 22.88
C PHE A 241 8.16 -5.19 23.33
N THR A 242 8.13 -4.07 24.04
CA THR A 242 6.90 -3.41 24.51
C THR A 242 6.18 -2.60 23.43
N LEU A 243 6.82 -2.38 22.28
CA LEU A 243 6.25 -1.67 21.14
C LEU A 243 5.68 -2.67 20.13
N ASN A 244 4.44 -2.44 19.73
CA ASN A 244 3.76 -3.16 18.66
C ASN A 244 4.60 -3.10 17.35
N GLU A 245 4.65 -4.18 16.58
CA GLU A 245 5.45 -4.31 15.34
C GLU A 245 5.23 -3.14 14.37
N TRP A 246 3.98 -2.68 14.24
CA TRP A 246 3.55 -1.55 13.41
C TRP A 246 4.07 -0.19 13.89
N ALA A 247 4.40 -0.05 15.19
CA ALA A 247 4.89 1.20 15.75
C ALA A 247 6.30 1.55 15.25
N PHE A 248 7.16 0.56 14.96
CA PHE A 248 8.54 0.81 14.53
C PHE A 248 8.64 1.57 13.21
N ASN A 249 7.77 1.23 12.28
CA ASN A 249 7.68 1.92 11.00
C ASN A 249 7.31 3.40 11.20
N VAL A 250 6.22 3.65 11.93
CA VAL A 250 5.72 5.00 12.23
C VAL A 250 6.75 5.83 13.00
N TRP A 251 7.38 5.25 14.04
CA TRP A 251 8.45 5.91 14.81
C TRP A 251 9.66 6.26 13.93
N THR A 252 10.08 5.34 13.06
CA THR A 252 11.18 5.61 12.13
C THR A 252 10.84 6.78 11.22
N ILE A 253 9.63 6.82 10.67
CA ILE A 253 9.20 7.90 9.77
C ILE A 253 9.14 9.25 10.51
N LEU A 254 8.58 9.28 11.73
CA LEU A 254 8.48 10.50 12.55
C LEU A 254 9.84 11.08 12.95
N VAL A 255 10.86 10.25 13.14
CA VAL A 255 12.24 10.67 13.43
C VAL A 255 12.99 11.00 12.15
N ALA A 256 12.82 10.22 11.08
CA ALA A 256 13.56 10.37 9.84
C ALA A 256 13.15 11.62 9.05
N ILE A 257 11.87 12.00 8.99
CA ILE A 257 11.44 13.19 8.21
C ILE A 257 12.11 14.49 8.67
N PRO A 258 12.08 14.91 9.96
CA PRO A 258 12.74 16.16 10.36
C PRO A 258 14.27 16.10 10.16
N ILE A 259 14.89 14.92 10.28
CA ILE A 259 16.31 14.73 9.94
C ILE A 259 16.53 14.92 8.43
N ILE A 260 15.65 14.37 7.60
CA ILE A 260 15.73 14.46 6.14
C ILE A 260 15.54 15.90 5.68
N ASP A 261 14.46 16.55 6.10
CA ASP A 261 14.08 17.93 5.71
C ASP A 261 15.15 18.96 6.13
N GLN A 262 15.63 18.89 7.38
CA GLN A 262 16.54 19.90 7.93
C GLN A 262 18.03 19.64 7.63
N PHE A 263 18.49 18.39 7.69
CA PHE A 263 19.93 18.07 7.63
C PHE A 263 20.35 17.38 6.33
N ILE A 264 19.54 16.45 5.80
CA ILE A 264 19.92 15.68 4.61
C ILE A 264 19.54 16.43 3.32
N TYR A 265 18.44 17.17 3.29
CA TYR A 265 17.96 17.90 2.11
C TYR A 265 19.00 18.83 1.45
N PRO A 266 19.78 19.67 2.18
CA PRO A 266 20.84 20.47 1.56
C PRO A 266 21.96 19.64 0.92
N ILE A 267 22.28 18.46 1.48
CA ILE A 267 23.27 17.51 0.92
C ILE A 267 22.66 16.78 -0.28
N LEU A 268 21.39 16.37 -0.18
CA LEU A 268 20.63 15.67 -1.21
C LEU A 268 20.51 16.52 -2.47
N ARG A 269 20.38 17.85 -2.35
CA ARG A 269 20.41 18.78 -3.49
C ARG A 269 21.71 18.69 -4.30
N GLN A 270 22.84 18.42 -3.67
CA GLN A 270 24.14 18.31 -4.33
C GLN A 270 24.33 16.95 -5.02
N PHE A 271 23.98 15.85 -4.33
CA PHE A 271 24.15 14.49 -4.86
C PHE A 271 23.02 14.06 -5.82
N ALA A 272 21.78 14.39 -5.48
CA ALA A 272 20.54 14.00 -6.14
C ALA A 272 19.63 15.21 -6.49
N PRO A 273 20.11 16.14 -7.34
CA PRO A 273 19.31 17.30 -7.79
C PRO A 273 18.06 16.90 -8.61
N ASN A 274 18.09 15.74 -9.26
CA ASN A 274 16.98 15.26 -10.10
C ASN A 274 16.07 14.32 -9.30
N MET A 275 14.75 14.47 -9.43
CA MET A 275 13.75 13.56 -8.84
C MET A 275 14.03 12.08 -9.17
N LEU A 276 14.51 11.78 -10.39
CA LEU A 276 14.89 10.41 -10.79
C LEU A 276 16.03 9.82 -9.91
N LYS A 277 16.97 10.63 -9.43
CA LYS A 277 18.00 10.18 -8.49
C LYS A 277 17.42 9.94 -7.09
N ARG A 278 16.45 10.75 -6.65
CA ARG A 278 15.72 10.56 -5.38
C ARG A 278 14.94 9.22 -5.41
N PHE A 279 14.25 8.93 -6.52
CA PHE A 279 13.64 7.61 -6.75
C PHE A 279 14.69 6.49 -6.72
N GLY A 280 15.80 6.63 -7.47
CA GLY A 280 16.87 5.62 -7.49
C GLY A 280 17.43 5.27 -6.10
N MET A 281 17.57 6.28 -5.23
CA MET A 281 17.99 6.07 -3.83
C MET A 281 16.98 5.23 -3.03
N SER A 282 15.66 5.46 -3.24
CA SER A 282 14.61 4.61 -2.65
C SER A 282 14.71 3.16 -3.12
N TYR A 283 14.84 2.93 -4.44
CA TYR A 283 14.99 1.57 -4.99
C TYR A 283 16.23 0.85 -4.43
N VAL A 284 17.37 1.52 -4.30
CA VAL A 284 18.58 0.95 -3.71
C VAL A 284 18.35 0.58 -2.24
N LEU A 285 17.71 1.44 -1.44
CA LEU A 285 17.40 1.15 -0.04
C LEU A 285 16.41 -0.03 0.11
N LEU A 286 15.40 -0.14 -0.75
CA LEU A 286 14.49 -1.30 -0.77
C LEU A 286 15.23 -2.59 -1.12
N ILE A 287 16.07 -2.59 -2.16
CA ILE A 287 16.86 -3.78 -2.57
C ILE A 287 17.80 -4.19 -1.44
N CYS A 288 18.48 -3.25 -0.79
CA CYS A 288 19.35 -3.55 0.35
C CYS A 288 18.56 -4.05 1.57
N SER A 289 17.35 -3.52 1.83
CA SER A 289 16.46 -4.04 2.87
C SER A 289 16.09 -5.50 2.59
N VAL A 290 15.58 -5.83 1.40
CA VAL A 290 15.30 -7.22 0.98
C VAL A 290 16.53 -8.11 1.09
N GLY A 291 17.71 -7.62 0.68
CA GLY A 291 18.97 -8.34 0.82
C GLY A 291 19.30 -8.69 2.27
N VAL A 292 19.10 -7.77 3.21
CA VAL A 292 19.23 -8.05 4.65
C VAL A 292 18.20 -9.09 5.11
N LEU A 293 16.96 -9.05 4.62
CA LEU A 293 15.94 -10.05 4.98
C LEU A 293 16.32 -11.47 4.55
N CYS A 294 16.75 -11.63 3.30
CA CYS A 294 17.22 -12.92 2.80
C CYS A 294 18.46 -13.40 3.59
N LEU A 295 19.35 -12.50 4.04
CA LEU A 295 20.45 -12.87 4.91
C LEU A 295 19.98 -13.34 6.30
N LEU A 296 19.00 -12.66 6.92
CA LEU A 296 18.43 -13.09 8.20
C LEU A 296 17.71 -14.44 8.08
N GLU A 297 17.02 -14.68 6.96
CA GLU A 297 16.37 -15.96 6.64
C GLU A 297 17.38 -17.11 6.46
N ILE A 298 18.46 -16.88 5.69
CA ILE A 298 19.54 -17.86 5.51
C ILE A 298 20.23 -18.20 6.84
N VAL A 299 20.58 -17.18 7.63
CA VAL A 299 21.18 -17.37 8.97
C VAL A 299 20.22 -18.11 9.90
N GLY A 300 18.92 -17.83 9.80
CA GLY A 300 17.86 -18.55 10.50
C GLY A 300 17.85 -20.03 10.20
N HIS A 301 17.78 -20.40 8.92
CA HIS A 301 17.78 -21.79 8.48
C HIS A 301 19.05 -22.56 8.87
N ILE A 302 20.22 -21.92 8.85
CA ILE A 302 21.49 -22.54 9.28
C ILE A 302 21.46 -22.85 10.78
N ASN A 303 20.97 -21.91 11.60
CA ASN A 303 20.92 -22.09 13.05
C ASN A 303 19.83 -23.08 13.49
N ASP A 304 18.72 -23.17 12.77
CA ASP A 304 17.64 -24.12 13.06
C ASP A 304 18.06 -25.58 12.86
N GLN A 305 18.88 -25.87 11.84
CA GLN A 305 19.43 -27.22 11.60
C GLN A 305 20.34 -27.76 12.71
N GLN A 306 20.72 -26.94 13.70
CA GLN A 306 21.47 -27.38 14.88
C GLN A 306 20.59 -27.62 16.12
N GLY A 307 19.29 -27.40 16.02
CA GLY A 307 18.30 -27.80 17.03
C GLY A 307 17.54 -29.07 16.63
N ASP A 308 17.23 -29.93 17.60
CA ASP A 308 16.44 -31.17 17.42
C ASP A 308 14.94 -30.92 17.09
N SER A 309 14.55 -29.70 16.70
CA SER A 309 13.17 -29.27 16.48
C SER A 309 12.98 -28.76 15.06
N ALA A 310 12.22 -29.51 14.25
CA ALA A 310 11.95 -29.14 12.87
C ALA A 310 11.01 -27.93 12.75
N ALA A 311 11.54 -26.70 12.82
CA ALA A 311 10.82 -25.48 12.47
C ALA A 311 10.80 -25.31 10.94
N ASN A 312 10.11 -26.25 10.27
CA ASN A 312 10.00 -26.28 8.82
C ASN A 312 9.37 -24.98 8.28
N CYS A 313 10.22 -24.14 7.68
CA CYS A 313 9.92 -22.95 6.89
C CYS A 313 9.28 -21.76 7.64
N MET A 314 9.92 -20.61 7.50
CA MET A 314 9.49 -19.30 8.05
C MET A 314 8.13 -18.79 7.51
N PHE A 315 7.66 -19.37 6.40
CA PHE A 315 6.33 -19.12 5.81
C PHE A 315 5.28 -20.19 6.16
N ALA A 316 5.61 -21.20 6.98
CA ALA A 316 4.69 -22.27 7.36
C ALA A 316 3.70 -21.82 8.44
N THR A 317 2.69 -21.06 8.01
CA THR A 317 1.57 -20.60 8.83
C THR A 317 0.67 -21.73 9.38
N ALA A 318 0.93 -22.99 9.02
CA ALA A 318 0.02 -24.10 9.24
C ALA A 318 -0.09 -24.60 10.70
N ASN A 319 0.96 -24.46 11.52
CA ASN A 319 1.03 -25.07 12.85
C ASN A 319 1.62 -24.15 13.95
N ALA A 320 1.96 -22.90 13.63
CA ALA A 320 2.46 -21.93 14.59
C ALA A 320 1.33 -21.50 15.54
N LYS A 321 1.20 -22.20 16.69
CA LYS A 321 0.41 -21.68 17.80
C LYS A 321 0.95 -20.29 18.15
N GLU A 322 0.07 -19.29 18.16
CA GLU A 322 0.36 -17.93 18.62
C GLU A 322 1.14 -18.00 19.94
N HIS A 323 2.42 -17.61 19.92
CA HIS A 323 3.28 -17.63 21.11
C HIS A 323 2.82 -16.52 22.05
N LYS A 324 1.83 -16.83 22.87
CA LYS A 324 1.38 -15.93 23.93
C LYS A 324 2.53 -15.76 24.91
N CYS A 325 2.90 -14.52 25.16
CA CYS A 325 3.92 -14.11 26.12
C CYS A 325 3.45 -14.36 27.57
N THR A 326 3.21 -15.64 27.90
CA THR A 326 2.82 -16.18 29.19
C THR A 326 3.86 -17.22 29.58
N HIS A 327 4.49 -17.01 30.74
CA HIS A 327 5.71 -17.67 31.23
C HIS A 327 6.05 -19.09 30.71
N HIS A 328 7.28 -19.22 30.18
CA HIS A 328 8.12 -20.42 30.26
C HIS A 328 7.57 -21.75 29.69
N GLU A 329 7.12 -21.78 28.43
CA GLU A 329 7.11 -23.02 27.65
C GLU A 329 7.88 -22.86 26.32
N ASP A 330 9.01 -23.57 26.25
CA ASP A 330 9.97 -23.55 25.13
C ASP A 330 9.43 -24.32 23.91
N HIS A 331 8.88 -23.61 22.93
CA HIS A 331 8.52 -24.19 21.63
C HIS A 331 9.01 -23.32 20.46
N SER A 332 9.96 -23.89 19.69
CA SER A 332 10.34 -23.52 18.32
C SER A 332 10.41 -22.02 18.02
N VAL A 333 11.25 -21.30 18.77
CA VAL A 333 11.61 -19.90 18.47
C VAL A 333 13.02 -19.87 17.89
N MET A 334 13.23 -19.17 16.79
CA MET A 334 14.55 -19.08 16.15
C MET A 334 15.55 -18.37 17.08
N PRO A 335 16.77 -18.89 17.28
CA PRO A 335 17.78 -18.32 18.20
C PRO A 335 18.45 -17.04 17.67
N LEU A 336 17.69 -16.24 16.92
CA LEU A 336 18.07 -14.92 16.41
C LEU A 336 17.31 -13.84 17.18
N SER A 337 17.98 -12.74 17.52
CA SER A 337 17.38 -11.66 18.29
C SER A 337 16.44 -10.79 17.43
N ALA A 338 15.21 -10.59 17.89
CA ALA A 338 14.20 -9.77 17.20
C ALA A 338 14.65 -8.33 16.87
N TYR A 339 15.64 -7.79 17.58
CA TYR A 339 16.25 -6.48 17.29
C TYR A 339 16.88 -6.39 15.89
N LEU A 340 17.27 -7.51 15.27
CA LEU A 340 17.89 -7.51 13.94
C LEU A 340 16.90 -7.15 12.81
N ILE A 341 15.59 -7.32 13.04
CA ILE A 341 14.53 -6.85 12.13
C ILE A 341 14.47 -5.31 12.05
N LEU A 342 14.97 -4.58 13.06
CA LEU A 342 14.94 -3.11 13.04
C LEU A 342 15.76 -2.54 11.88
N VAL A 343 16.88 -3.17 11.50
CA VAL A 343 17.75 -2.69 10.40
C VAL A 343 17.00 -2.64 9.05
N PRO A 344 16.43 -3.74 8.52
CA PRO A 344 15.71 -3.73 7.26
C PRO A 344 14.41 -2.90 7.34
N VAL A 345 13.72 -2.85 8.49
CA VAL A 345 12.56 -1.97 8.69
C VAL A 345 12.95 -0.50 8.55
N ILE A 346 14.03 -0.07 9.22
CA ILE A 346 14.49 1.32 9.15
C ILE A 346 14.86 1.70 7.71
N MET A 347 15.57 0.81 7.00
CA MET A 347 15.92 1.01 5.60
C MET A 347 14.68 1.11 4.71
N ALA A 348 13.67 0.27 4.92
CA ALA A 348 12.41 0.29 4.18
C ALA A 348 11.58 1.55 4.45
N SER A 349 11.47 1.99 5.72
CA SER A 349 10.80 3.25 6.10
C SER A 349 11.47 4.48 5.48
N ILE A 350 12.80 4.55 5.49
CA ILE A 350 13.54 5.66 4.84
C ILE A 350 13.32 5.61 3.32
N ALA A 351 13.32 4.41 2.72
CA ALA A 351 13.02 4.25 1.30
C ALA A 351 11.58 4.70 0.95
N GLU A 352 10.59 4.39 1.78
CA GLU A 352 9.20 4.80 1.60
C GLU A 352 9.06 6.34 1.61
N ILE A 353 9.72 7.04 2.54
CA ILE A 353 9.73 8.50 2.59
C ILE A 353 10.20 9.07 1.24
N PHE A 354 11.35 8.60 0.74
CA PHE A 354 11.86 9.06 -0.54
C PHE A 354 10.95 8.66 -1.72
N LEU A 355 10.30 7.50 -1.67
CA LEU A 355 9.38 7.05 -2.70
C LEU A 355 8.12 7.93 -2.76
N LYS A 356 7.42 8.05 -1.64
CA LYS A 356 6.11 8.72 -1.55
C LYS A 356 6.23 10.24 -1.65
N VAL A 357 7.20 10.86 -0.98
CA VAL A 357 7.40 12.31 -1.05
C VAL A 357 7.82 12.71 -2.47
N THR A 358 8.80 12.02 -3.09
CA THR A 358 9.19 12.30 -4.48
C THR A 358 8.05 11.99 -5.46
N ALA A 359 7.22 10.96 -5.22
CA ALA A 359 6.07 10.67 -6.06
C ALA A 359 5.01 11.77 -6.00
N LEU A 360 4.67 12.28 -4.81
CA LEU A 360 3.73 13.40 -4.66
C LEU A 360 4.30 14.69 -5.26
N GLU A 361 5.56 15.01 -4.99
CA GLU A 361 6.29 16.15 -5.60
C GLU A 361 6.28 16.06 -7.13
N PHE A 362 6.61 14.90 -7.69
CA PHE A 362 6.62 14.66 -9.13
C PHE A 362 5.22 14.74 -9.75
N VAL A 363 4.23 14.09 -9.12
CA VAL A 363 2.83 14.09 -9.56
C VAL A 363 2.25 15.50 -9.56
N TYR A 364 2.49 16.28 -8.51
CA TYR A 364 1.86 17.59 -8.34
C TYR A 364 2.66 18.75 -8.97
N ALA A 365 3.96 18.82 -8.72
CA ALA A 365 4.78 19.98 -9.06
C ALA A 365 5.42 19.90 -10.46
N ALA A 366 5.85 18.70 -10.89
CA ALA A 366 6.76 18.60 -12.02
C ALA A 366 6.09 18.59 -13.40
N GLN A 367 4.94 17.92 -13.54
CA GLN A 367 4.42 17.53 -14.87
C GLN A 367 2.88 17.45 -15.03
N SER A 368 2.07 17.53 -13.97
CA SER A 368 0.60 17.38 -14.14
C SER A 368 -0.06 18.66 -14.66
N PRO A 369 -0.98 18.55 -15.64
CA PRO A 369 -1.82 19.67 -16.07
C PRO A 369 -2.62 20.24 -14.89
N HIS A 370 -2.77 21.56 -14.84
CA HIS A 370 -3.47 22.26 -13.76
C HIS A 370 -4.87 21.69 -13.47
N SER A 371 -5.65 21.37 -14.52
CA SER A 371 -7.00 20.80 -14.40
C SER A 371 -7.03 19.31 -13.99
N MET A 372 -5.88 18.64 -13.84
CA MET A 372 -5.78 17.18 -13.62
C MET A 372 -5.03 16.79 -12.34
N ARG A 373 -4.52 17.75 -11.56
CA ARG A 373 -3.66 17.48 -10.37
C ARG A 373 -4.31 16.58 -9.33
N GLY A 374 -5.51 16.94 -8.85
CA GLY A 374 -6.23 16.14 -7.85
C GLY A 374 -6.59 14.73 -8.36
N MET A 375 -6.90 14.59 -9.66
CA MET A 375 -7.15 13.28 -10.27
C MET A 375 -5.88 12.41 -10.33
N MET A 376 -4.71 13.00 -10.59
CA MET A 376 -3.43 12.27 -10.53
C MET A 376 -3.07 11.83 -9.10
N ILE A 377 -3.36 12.64 -8.08
CA ILE A 377 -3.18 12.26 -6.67
C ILE A 377 -4.14 11.13 -6.27
N GLY A 378 -5.40 11.17 -6.71
CA GLY A 378 -6.34 10.06 -6.53
C GLY A 378 -5.89 8.78 -7.22
N LEU A 379 -5.31 8.89 -8.42
CA LEU A 379 -4.72 7.75 -9.13
C LEU A 379 -3.47 7.21 -8.42
N PHE A 380 -2.66 8.06 -7.78
CA PHE A 380 -1.50 7.63 -6.99
C PHE A 380 -1.92 6.68 -5.87
N PHE A 381 -2.91 7.05 -5.05
CA PHE A 381 -3.42 6.17 -3.99
C PHE A 381 -4.17 4.95 -4.52
N TRP A 382 -4.83 5.05 -5.67
CA TRP A 382 -5.47 3.89 -6.31
C TRP A 382 -4.44 2.85 -6.79
N VAL A 383 -3.32 3.31 -7.37
CA VAL A 383 -2.20 2.46 -7.73
C VAL A 383 -1.55 1.86 -6.49
N GLU A 384 -1.31 2.65 -5.44
CA GLU A 384 -0.83 2.14 -4.14
C GLU A 384 -1.72 1.01 -3.60
N GLY A 385 -3.05 1.19 -3.62
CA GLY A 385 -4.01 0.17 -3.20
C GLY A 385 -3.94 -1.11 -4.05
N ILE A 386 -3.86 -1.01 -5.38
CA ILE A 386 -3.70 -2.17 -6.26
C ILE A 386 -2.43 -2.94 -5.93
N PHE A 387 -1.28 -2.26 -5.87
CA PHE A 387 0.00 -2.91 -5.64
C PHE A 387 0.14 -3.47 -4.21
N SER A 388 -0.53 -2.86 -3.23
CA SER A 388 -0.71 -3.44 -1.89
C SER A 388 -1.54 -4.73 -1.92
N THR A 389 -2.65 -4.79 -2.67
CA THR A 389 -3.41 -6.06 -2.80
C THR A 389 -2.63 -7.14 -3.56
N LEU A 390 -1.81 -6.75 -4.55
CA LEU A 390 -0.92 -7.69 -5.25
C LEU A 390 0.16 -8.27 -4.33
N SER A 391 0.72 -7.48 -3.41
CA SER A 391 1.65 -7.94 -2.36
C SER A 391 1.06 -9.11 -1.57
N ALA A 392 -0.13 -8.88 -1.00
CA ALA A 392 -0.79 -9.87 -0.16
C ALA A 392 -1.20 -11.14 -0.94
N ILE A 393 -1.63 -11.01 -2.20
CA ILE A 393 -1.93 -12.16 -3.08
C ILE A 393 -0.67 -12.99 -3.36
N VAL A 394 0.46 -12.34 -3.64
CA VAL A 394 1.74 -13.03 -3.89
C VAL A 394 2.21 -13.79 -2.64
N LEU A 395 2.19 -13.14 -1.47
CA LEU A 395 2.58 -13.77 -0.20
C LEU A 395 1.66 -14.92 0.19
N PHE A 396 0.34 -14.77 -0.01
CA PHE A 396 -0.62 -15.86 0.17
C PHE A 396 -0.28 -17.05 -0.73
N GLY A 397 -0.02 -16.83 -2.02
CA GLY A 397 0.41 -17.87 -2.97
C GLY A 397 1.66 -18.63 -2.53
N PHE A 398 2.69 -17.91 -2.05
CA PHE A 398 3.90 -18.53 -1.51
C PHE A 398 3.61 -19.40 -0.27
N SER A 399 2.83 -18.90 0.70
CA SER A 399 2.49 -19.66 1.92
C SER A 399 1.78 -20.99 1.62
N TYR A 400 0.88 -21.02 0.64
CA TYR A 400 0.23 -22.25 0.19
C TYR A 400 1.19 -23.21 -0.52
N SER A 401 2.11 -22.70 -1.35
CA SER A 401 3.06 -23.55 -2.09
C SER A 401 4.03 -24.30 -1.17
N LEU A 402 4.40 -23.70 -0.03
CA LEU A 402 5.34 -24.31 0.92
C LEU A 402 4.69 -25.40 1.79
N GLN A 403 3.39 -25.33 2.04
CA GLN A 403 2.63 -26.43 2.68
C GLN A 403 2.66 -27.72 1.84
N TRP A 404 2.71 -27.61 0.50
CA TRP A 404 2.82 -28.78 -0.38
C TRP A 404 4.22 -29.40 -0.36
N TYR A 405 5.28 -28.61 -0.17
CA TYR A 405 6.65 -29.12 -0.15
C TYR A 405 7.03 -29.83 1.16
N SER A 406 6.25 -29.64 2.23
CA SER A 406 6.40 -30.34 3.52
C SER A 406 5.57 -31.63 3.63
N SER A 407 5.26 -32.29 2.50
CA SER A 407 4.43 -33.52 2.43
C SER A 407 5.28 -34.79 2.39
#